data_AF-A0A7Y6Z3Y0-F1
#
_entry.id   AF-A0A7Y6Z3Y0-F1
#
_cell.length_a   1.000
_cell.length_b   1.000
_cell.length_c   1.000
_cell.angle_alpha   90.00
_cell.angle_beta   90.00
_cell.angle_gamma   90.00
#
_symmetry.space_group_name_H-M   'P 1'
#
loop_
_entity.id
_entity.type
_entity.pdbx_description
1 polymer ?
#
loop_
_entity_poly.entity_id
_entity_poly.type
_entity_poly.pdbx_seq_one_letter_code
_entity_poly.pdbx_strand_id
1 'polypeptide(L)'
;MSDDKLIEWLLTFSMEELLDLETKLKQKIRALERERAREAERQKQAAEAERARQEADAAARREREAEERARLEAQAQQRKREEAERLAAEKKPRPLPTNFYASVDQLAASQGLDISGLMSEIAKKTAKKPAPPGKGGNGRR
;
A
#
# COMPACT_ATOMS: atom_id res chain seq x y z
N MET A 1 -51.20 32.87 13.84
CA MET A 1 -52.66 32.79 14.07
C MET A 1 -52.83 31.91 15.30
N SER A 2 -53.56 32.36 16.33
CA SER A 2 -53.80 31.54 17.52
C SER A 2 -54.95 30.57 17.28
N ASP A 3 -54.96 29.45 18.00
CA ASP A 3 -55.98 28.40 17.86
C ASP A 3 -57.40 28.96 18.10
N ASP A 4 -57.56 29.89 19.06
CA ASP A 4 -58.84 30.54 19.34
C ASP A 4 -59.38 31.33 18.13
N LYS A 5 -58.51 32.03 17.39
CA LYS A 5 -58.90 32.76 16.17
C LYS A 5 -59.26 31.83 15.02
N LEU A 6 -58.71 30.62 15.02
CA LEU A 6 -59.06 29.59 14.05
C LEU A 6 -60.45 29.03 14.36
N ILE A 7 -60.73 28.75 15.63
CA ILE A 7 -62.04 28.25 16.09
C ILE A 7 -63.13 29.27 15.83
N GLU A 8 -62.91 30.55 16.19
CA GLU A 8 -63.86 31.63 15.90
C GLU A 8 -64.16 31.76 14.41
N TRP A 9 -63.13 31.60 13.56
CA TRP A 9 -63.31 31.62 12.11
C TRP A 9 -64.08 30.39 11.60
N LEU A 10 -63.80 29.19 12.12
CA LEU A 10 -64.52 27.96 11.76
C LEU A 10 -66.01 28.03 12.14
N LEU A 11 -66.33 28.70 13.26
CA LEU A 11 -67.72 28.92 13.69
C LEU A 11 -68.51 29.86 12.75
N THR A 12 -67.85 30.56 11.82
CA THR A 12 -68.55 31.39 10.81
C THR A 12 -69.12 30.58 9.64
N PHE A 13 -68.77 29.30 9.52
CA PHE A 13 -69.22 28.43 8.44
C PHE A 13 -70.45 27.59 8.83
N SER A 14 -71.23 27.23 7.83
CA SER A 14 -72.29 26.22 7.97
C SER A 14 -71.71 24.81 8.11
N MET A 15 -72.52 23.87 8.60
CA MET A 15 -72.11 22.46 8.75
C MET A 15 -71.70 21.82 7.41
N GLU A 16 -72.40 22.13 6.32
CA GLU A 16 -72.05 21.61 4.98
C GLU A 16 -70.69 22.14 4.51
N GLU A 17 -70.43 23.44 4.72
CA GLU A 17 -69.14 24.05 4.38
C GLU A 17 -68.00 23.49 5.25
N LEU A 18 -68.26 23.20 6.52
CA LEU A 18 -67.29 22.56 7.41
C LEU A 18 -66.92 21.14 6.95
N LEU A 19 -67.89 20.35 6.48
CA LEU A 19 -67.65 19.00 5.95
C LEU A 19 -66.88 19.02 4.62
N ASP A 20 -67.16 19.99 3.74
CA ASP A 20 -66.38 20.19 2.52
C ASP A 20 -64.95 20.67 2.83
N LEU A 21 -64.80 21.60 3.78
CA LEU A 21 -63.50 22.06 4.27
C LEU A 21 -62.69 20.90 4.85
N GLU A 22 -63.30 20.05 5.68
CA GLU A 22 -62.67 18.86 6.24
C GLU A 22 -62.15 17.92 5.14
N THR A 23 -62.96 17.68 4.12
CA THR A 23 -62.60 16.83 2.98
C THR A 23 -61.42 17.41 2.20
N LYS A 24 -61.47 18.71 1.90
CA LYS A 24 -60.38 19.43 1.20
C LYS A 24 -59.09 19.45 2.02
N LEU A 25 -59.18 19.66 3.34
CA LEU A 25 -58.03 19.64 4.24
C LEU A 25 -57.40 18.25 4.31
N LYS A 26 -58.21 17.18 4.45
CA LYS A 26 -57.72 15.79 4.40
C LYS A 26 -56.99 15.49 3.08
N GLN A 27 -57.52 15.94 1.95
CA GLN A 27 -56.87 15.77 0.65
C GLN A 27 -55.53 16.54 0.57
N LYS A 28 -55.49 17.79 1.03
CA LYS A 28 -54.27 18.61 1.07
C LYS A 28 -53.20 18.00 1.99
N ILE A 29 -53.58 17.53 3.17
CA ILE A 29 -52.66 16.87 4.11
C ILE A 29 -52.03 15.65 3.45
N ARG A 30 -52.84 14.77 2.84
CA ARG A 30 -52.33 13.60 2.11
C ARG A 30 -51.41 13.98 0.95
N ALA A 31 -51.71 15.06 0.23
CA ALA A 31 -50.85 15.55 -0.84
C ALA A 31 -49.50 16.03 -0.30
N LEU A 32 -49.51 16.82 0.78
CA LEU A 32 -48.29 17.32 1.44
C LEU A 32 -47.46 16.19 2.04
N GLU A 33 -48.07 15.15 2.62
CA GLU A 33 -47.35 13.97 3.11
C GLU A 33 -46.64 13.23 1.99
N ARG A 34 -47.28 13.09 0.82
CA ARG A 34 -46.67 12.48 -0.36
C ARG A 34 -45.53 13.32 -0.91
N GLU A 35 -45.66 14.64 -0.93
CA GLU A 35 -44.57 15.53 -1.34
C GLU A 35 -43.39 15.44 -0.38
N ARG A 36 -43.63 15.50 0.94
CA ARG A 36 -42.59 15.32 1.96
C ARG A 36 -41.91 13.96 1.85
N ALA A 37 -42.67 12.89 1.59
CA ALA A 37 -42.10 11.57 1.38
C ALA A 37 -41.18 11.52 0.15
N ARG A 38 -41.60 12.13 -0.97
CA ARG A 38 -40.79 12.23 -2.19
C ARG A 38 -39.54 13.10 -1.99
N GLU A 39 -39.65 14.20 -1.27
CA GLU A 39 -38.50 15.04 -0.94
C GLU A 39 -37.52 14.31 -0.03
N ALA A 40 -38.01 13.60 0.99
CA ALA A 40 -37.17 12.76 1.85
C ALA A 40 -36.47 11.65 1.04
N GLU A 41 -37.15 11.05 0.07
CA GLU A 41 -36.54 10.05 -0.82
C GLU A 41 -35.46 10.66 -1.72
N ARG A 42 -35.72 11.83 -2.33
CA ARG A 42 -34.71 12.57 -3.10
C ARG A 42 -33.49 12.93 -2.26
N GLN A 43 -33.70 13.36 -1.02
CA GLN A 43 -32.61 13.66 -0.10
C GLN A 43 -31.79 12.42 0.27
N LYS A 44 -32.45 11.28 0.51
CA LYS A 44 -31.75 10.00 0.76
C LYS A 44 -30.93 9.58 -0.46
N GLN A 45 -31.52 9.63 -1.66
CA GLN A 45 -30.81 9.30 -2.90
C GLN A 45 -29.62 10.24 -3.14
N ALA A 46 -29.77 11.54 -2.86
CA ALA A 46 -28.67 12.51 -2.97
C ALA A 46 -27.54 12.22 -1.96
N ALA A 47 -27.88 11.90 -0.72
CA ALA A 47 -26.91 11.56 0.31
C ALA A 47 -26.17 10.23 0.01
N GLU A 48 -26.88 9.23 -0.51
CA GLU A 48 -26.28 7.97 -0.96
C GLU A 48 -25.34 8.18 -2.14
N ALA A 49 -25.75 8.99 -3.12
CA ALA A 49 -24.90 9.35 -4.25
C ALA A 49 -23.65 10.12 -3.82
N GLU A 50 -23.77 10.99 -2.82
CA GLU A 50 -22.62 11.71 -2.25
C GLU A 50 -21.66 10.75 -1.54
N ARG A 51 -22.17 9.82 -0.73
CA ARG A 51 -21.35 8.78 -0.09
C ARG A 51 -20.62 7.92 -1.13
N ALA A 52 -21.31 7.51 -2.19
CA ALA A 52 -20.71 6.74 -3.27
C ALA A 52 -19.57 7.52 -3.96
N ARG A 53 -19.74 8.83 -4.17
CA ARG A 53 -18.66 9.70 -4.69
C ARG A 53 -17.48 9.78 -3.73
N GLN A 54 -17.73 9.96 -2.44
CA GLN A 54 -16.67 10.01 -1.42
C GLN A 54 -15.91 8.68 -1.32
N GLU A 55 -16.61 7.55 -1.38
CA GLU A 55 -15.99 6.22 -1.39
C GLU A 55 -15.16 5.98 -2.65
N ALA A 56 -15.67 6.38 -3.82
CA ALA A 56 -14.93 6.29 -5.08
C ALA A 56 -13.67 7.16 -5.05
N ASP A 57 -13.75 8.40 -4.55
CA ASP A 57 -12.61 9.29 -4.39
C ASP A 57 -11.58 8.73 -3.41
N ALA A 58 -12.03 8.15 -2.29
CA ALA A 58 -11.16 7.50 -1.32
C ALA A 58 -10.46 6.27 -1.92
N ALA A 59 -11.19 5.46 -2.70
CA ALA A 59 -10.63 4.32 -3.41
C ALA A 59 -9.58 4.76 -4.44
N ALA A 60 -9.87 5.80 -5.24
CA ALA A 60 -8.95 6.34 -6.22
C ALA A 60 -7.65 6.89 -5.58
N ARG A 61 -7.74 7.50 -4.39
CA ARG A 61 -6.55 7.93 -3.64
C ARG A 61 -5.70 6.74 -3.19
N ARG A 62 -6.34 5.70 -2.64
CA ARG A 62 -5.64 4.47 -2.23
C ARG A 62 -4.97 3.77 -3.40
N GLU A 63 -5.62 3.74 -4.56
CA GLU A 63 -5.05 3.16 -5.78
C GLU A 63 -3.81 3.94 -6.23
N ARG A 64 -3.89 5.27 -6.27
CA ARG A 64 -2.73 6.13 -6.60
C ARG A 64 -1.57 5.94 -5.61
N GLU A 65 -1.86 5.88 -4.31
CA GLU A 65 -0.83 5.63 -3.29
C GLU A 65 -0.20 4.24 -3.45
N ALA A 66 -1.00 3.23 -3.79
CA ALA A 66 -0.49 1.87 -4.04
C ALA A 66 0.38 1.82 -5.30
N GLU A 67 -0.03 2.48 -6.39
CA GLU A 67 0.77 2.60 -7.61
C GLU A 67 2.08 3.34 -7.36
N GLU A 68 2.07 4.43 -6.58
CA GLU A 68 3.27 5.18 -6.25
C GLU A 68 4.23 4.32 -5.40
N ARG A 69 3.72 3.59 -4.41
CA ARG A 69 4.51 2.63 -3.63
C ARG A 69 5.12 1.55 -4.52
N ALA A 70 4.35 0.99 -5.44
CA ALA A 70 4.84 -0.03 -6.37
C ALA A 70 5.96 0.53 -7.28
N ARG A 71 5.82 1.76 -7.78
CA ARG A 71 6.87 2.44 -8.56
C ARG A 71 8.14 2.67 -7.74
N LEU A 72 8.01 3.13 -6.50
CA LEU A 72 9.15 3.35 -5.61
C LEU A 72 9.85 2.03 -5.25
N GLU A 73 9.09 0.96 -5.00
CA GLU A 73 9.63 -0.37 -4.74
C GLU A 73 10.37 -0.93 -5.95
N ALA A 74 9.79 -0.80 -7.15
CA ALA A 74 10.43 -1.21 -8.39
C ALA A 74 11.76 -0.46 -8.61
N GLN A 75 11.81 0.86 -8.38
CA GLN A 75 13.06 1.62 -8.44
C GLN A 75 14.08 1.15 -7.40
N ALA A 76 13.66 0.88 -6.16
CA ALA A 76 14.54 0.38 -5.12
C ALA A 76 15.11 -1.01 -5.46
N GLN A 77 14.30 -1.90 -6.02
CA GLN A 77 14.77 -3.21 -6.50
C GLN A 77 15.75 -3.07 -7.67
N GLN A 78 15.50 -2.14 -8.59
CA GLN A 78 16.38 -1.89 -9.72
C GLN A 78 17.76 -1.39 -9.28
N ARG A 79 17.81 -0.42 -8.34
CA ARG A 79 19.07 0.03 -7.72
C ARG A 79 19.82 -1.11 -7.03
N LYS A 80 19.12 -1.95 -6.27
CA LYS A 80 19.73 -3.12 -5.63
C LYS A 80 20.31 -4.10 -6.65
N ARG A 81 19.66 -4.30 -7.80
CA ARG A 81 20.18 -5.15 -8.88
C ARG A 81 21.41 -4.53 -9.53
N GLU A 82 21.38 -3.22 -9.82
CA GLU A 82 22.54 -2.51 -10.37
C GLU A 82 23.74 -2.53 -9.42
N GLU A 83 23.52 -2.36 -8.11
CA GLU A 83 24.58 -2.49 -7.10
C GLU A 83 25.11 -3.92 -6.99
N ALA A 84 24.21 -4.92 -7.01
CA ALA A 84 24.61 -6.32 -7.02
C ALA A 84 25.39 -6.70 -8.30
N GLU A 85 24.99 -6.18 -9.46
CA GLU A 85 25.70 -6.35 -10.73
C GLU A 85 27.06 -5.63 -10.72
N ARG A 86 27.16 -4.43 -10.14
CA ARG A 86 28.44 -3.73 -9.95
C ARG A 86 29.37 -4.52 -9.03
N LEU A 87 28.86 -5.02 -7.90
CA LEU A 87 29.62 -5.87 -6.97
C LEU A 87 30.02 -7.20 -7.62
N ALA A 88 29.15 -7.80 -8.45
CA ALA A 88 29.46 -9.01 -9.20
C ALA A 88 30.49 -8.74 -10.31
N ALA A 89 30.44 -7.59 -10.96
CA ALA A 89 31.42 -7.15 -11.95
C ALA A 89 32.78 -6.85 -11.31
N GLU A 90 32.83 -6.24 -10.13
CA GLU A 90 34.06 -6.06 -9.33
C GLU A 90 34.61 -7.37 -8.76
N LYS A 91 33.73 -8.35 -8.48
CA LYS A 91 34.11 -9.71 -8.05
C LYS A 91 34.45 -10.66 -9.20
N LYS A 92 34.64 -10.19 -10.43
CA LYS A 92 35.28 -11.02 -11.45
C LYS A 92 36.66 -11.43 -10.92
N PRO A 93 36.96 -12.74 -10.78
CA PRO A 93 38.27 -13.18 -10.31
C PRO A 93 39.30 -12.63 -11.30
N ARG A 94 40.20 -11.77 -10.81
CA ARG A 94 41.32 -11.32 -11.63
C ARG A 94 42.09 -12.57 -12.05
N PRO A 95 42.39 -12.76 -13.35
CA PRO A 95 43.24 -13.87 -13.77
C PRO A 95 44.52 -13.76 -12.96
N LEU A 96 44.90 -14.86 -12.28
CA LEU A 96 46.15 -14.87 -11.54
C LEU A 96 47.30 -14.58 -12.53
N PRO A 97 48.32 -13.81 -12.14
CA PRO A 97 49.45 -13.53 -13.02
C PRO A 97 50.00 -14.83 -13.60
N THR A 98 50.34 -14.87 -14.88
CA THR A 98 50.84 -16.08 -15.56
C THR A 98 52.06 -16.68 -14.84
N ASN A 99 52.90 -15.82 -14.26
CA ASN A 99 54.06 -16.21 -13.45
C ASN A 99 53.67 -16.99 -12.18
N PHE A 100 52.47 -16.76 -11.63
CA PHE A 100 51.98 -17.46 -10.45
C PHE A 100 51.66 -18.92 -10.77
N TYR A 101 51.04 -19.20 -11.92
CA TYR A 101 50.78 -20.57 -12.37
C TYR A 101 52.08 -21.36 -12.61
N ALA A 102 53.06 -20.74 -13.28
CA ALA A 102 54.38 -21.35 -13.46
C ALA A 102 55.11 -21.61 -12.13
N SER A 103 54.99 -20.69 -11.16
CA SER A 103 55.59 -20.85 -9.83
C SER A 103 54.95 -21.99 -9.04
N VAL A 104 53.62 -22.14 -9.13
CA VAL A 104 52.89 -23.23 -8.47
C VAL A 104 53.24 -24.58 -9.09
N ASP A 105 53.39 -24.64 -10.40
CA ASP A 105 53.78 -25.86 -11.12
C ASP A 105 55.21 -26.31 -10.78
N GLN A 106 56.17 -25.37 -10.76
CA GLN A 106 57.54 -25.64 -10.29
C GLN A 106 57.58 -26.09 -8.83
N LEU A 107 56.77 -25.48 -7.96
CA LEU A 107 56.70 -25.86 -6.55
C LEU A 107 56.10 -27.26 -6.37
N ALA A 108 55.07 -27.60 -7.14
CA ALA A 108 54.46 -28.93 -7.13
C ALA A 108 55.47 -29.98 -7.61
N ALA A 109 56.15 -29.71 -8.72
CA ALA A 109 57.20 -30.58 -9.26
C ALA A 109 58.38 -30.77 -8.29
N SER A 110 58.80 -29.71 -7.59
CA SER A 110 59.88 -29.79 -6.59
C SER A 110 59.54 -30.68 -5.38
N GLN A 111 58.25 -30.84 -5.08
CA GLN A 111 57.74 -31.69 -4.01
C GLN A 111 57.30 -33.07 -4.52
N GLY A 112 57.46 -33.36 -5.82
CA GLY A 112 57.00 -34.60 -6.45
C GLY A 112 55.47 -34.77 -6.45
N LEU A 113 54.73 -33.67 -6.32
CA LEU A 113 53.27 -33.65 -6.28
C LEU A 113 52.72 -33.07 -7.57
N ASP A 114 51.49 -33.46 -7.93
CA ASP A 114 50.70 -32.74 -8.91
C ASP A 114 50.11 -31.46 -8.27
N ILE A 115 49.65 -30.52 -9.10
CA ILE A 115 49.07 -29.25 -8.62
C ILE A 115 47.90 -29.52 -7.65
N SER A 116 47.05 -30.51 -7.92
CA SER A 116 45.94 -30.91 -7.05
C SER A 116 46.41 -31.45 -5.69
N GLY A 117 47.47 -32.26 -5.68
CA GLY A 117 48.11 -32.75 -4.46
C GLY A 117 48.73 -31.63 -3.63
N LEU A 118 49.44 -30.70 -4.27
CA LEU A 118 50.01 -29.51 -3.61
C LEU A 118 48.90 -28.65 -2.99
N MET A 119 47.81 -28.39 -3.70
CA MET A 119 46.67 -27.62 -3.19
C MET A 119 45.98 -28.31 -2.01
N SER A 120 45.87 -29.63 -2.04
CA SER A 120 45.31 -30.42 -0.94
C SER A 120 46.18 -30.34 0.32
N GLU A 121 47.50 -30.39 0.18
CA GLU A 121 48.44 -30.24 1.29
C GLU A 121 48.44 -28.82 1.87
N ILE A 122 48.36 -27.80 1.01
CA ILE A 122 48.19 -26.41 1.44
C ILE A 122 46.88 -26.26 2.22
N ALA A 123 45.76 -26.78 1.71
CA ALA A 123 44.46 -26.71 2.35
C ALA A 123 44.45 -27.38 3.74
N LYS A 124 45.07 -28.56 3.87
CA LYS A 124 45.23 -29.25 5.17
C LYS A 124 46.11 -28.45 6.13
N LYS A 125 47.19 -27.82 5.65
CA LYS A 125 48.08 -26.97 6.46
C LYS A 125 47.40 -25.67 6.90
N THR A 126 46.58 -25.06 6.04
CA THR A 126 45.82 -23.84 6.37
C THR A 126 44.65 -24.12 7.30
N ALA A 127 43.98 -25.27 7.18
CA ALA A 127 42.94 -25.71 8.10
C ALA A 127 43.49 -25.99 9.52
N LYS A 128 44.79 -26.28 9.65
CA LYS A 128 45.49 -26.43 10.94
C LYS A 128 45.98 -25.11 11.55
N LYS A 129 45.86 -23.96 10.87
CA LYS A 129 46.15 -22.66 11.47
C LYS A 129 44.89 -22.14 12.19
N PRO A 130 44.98 -21.72 13.46
CA PRO A 130 43.84 -21.08 14.12
C PRO A 130 43.47 -19.80 13.36
N ALA A 131 42.16 -19.58 13.17
CA ALA A 131 41.64 -18.34 12.60
C ALA A 131 42.21 -17.13 13.37
N PRO A 132 42.57 -16.03 12.70
CA PRO A 132 42.91 -14.80 13.41
C PRO A 132 41.70 -14.37 14.25
N PRO A 133 41.87 -13.94 15.51
CA PRO A 133 40.76 -13.50 16.33
C PRO A 133 40.03 -12.36 15.61
N GLY A 134 38.76 -12.60 15.31
CA GLY A 134 37.87 -11.58 14.77
C GLY A 134 37.87 -10.38 15.73
N LYS A 135 38.22 -9.21 15.21
CA LYS A 135 38.08 -7.94 15.91
C LYS A 135 36.58 -7.60 15.98
N GLY A 136 35.85 -8.32 16.84
CA GLY A 136 34.56 -7.90 17.39
C GLY A 136 34.79 -6.74 18.33
N GLY A 137 35.04 -5.56 17.76
CA GLY A 137 35.13 -4.30 18.50
C GLY A 137 33.76 -3.67 18.59
N ASN A 138 32.95 -4.14 19.54
CA ASN A 138 31.81 -3.41 20.07
C ASN A 138 32.33 -2.13 20.72
N GLY A 139 32.36 -1.03 19.97
CA GLY A 139 32.78 0.28 20.43
C GLY A 139 31.56 1.12 20.75
N ARG A 140 31.11 1.05 22.01
CA ARG A 140 30.31 2.13 22.64
C ARG A 140 31.00 3.47 22.37
N ARG A 141 30.35 4.33 21.59
CA ARG A 141 30.18 5.77 21.88
C ARG A 141 28.86 6.22 21.29
#